data_AF-A0A942S5H5-F1
#
_entry.id   AF-A0A942S5H5-F1
#
_cell.length_a   1.000
_cell.length_b   1.000
_cell.length_c   1.000
_cell.angle_alpha   90.00
_cell.angle_beta   90.00
_cell.angle_gamma   90.00
#
_symmetry.space_group_name_H-M   'P 1'
#
loop_
_entity.id
_entity.type
_entity.pdbx_description
1 polymer ?
#
loop_
_entity_poly.entity_id
_entity_poly.type
_entity_poly.pdbx_seq_one_letter_code
_entity_poly.pdbx_strand_id
1 'polypeptide(L)'
;MKKVRLILAIMPIAILAGCSEKTEYEQAVLQQMQKEKDIKDYNIEPEKMVECVVVTSSKDMPGMVPIDPQRKQAYKNYTKMLRLNEAEDPKKMLEELRNDFGSPKALAEAHANYAESVVECMSGLVTGTEEAIKNKTEDAGTKK
;
A
#
# COMPACT_ATOMS: atom_id res chain seq x y z
N MET A 1 46.45 -16.04 -24.77
CA MET A 1 45.39 -16.83 -24.09
C MET A 1 44.83 -15.97 -22.95
N LYS A 2 43.90 -15.05 -23.23
CA LYS A 2 42.42 -15.20 -23.11
C LYS A 2 41.96 -15.70 -21.73
N LYS A 3 41.73 -14.78 -20.78
CA LYS A 3 40.72 -14.90 -19.71
C LYS A 3 40.17 -13.51 -19.31
N VAL A 4 39.62 -12.79 -20.29
CA VAL A 4 38.69 -11.67 -20.05
C VAL A 4 37.32 -12.20 -20.45
N ARG A 5 36.50 -12.61 -19.48
CA ARG A 5 35.04 -12.77 -19.59
C ARG A 5 34.43 -12.74 -18.19
N LEU A 6 34.47 -11.56 -17.57
CA LEU A 6 33.47 -11.17 -16.58
C LEU A 6 32.66 -10.05 -17.24
N ILE A 7 31.38 -9.94 -16.88
CA ILE A 7 30.37 -9.05 -17.44
C ILE A 7 29.72 -9.66 -18.68
N LEU A 8 28.55 -10.28 -18.47
CA LEU A 8 27.30 -9.87 -19.11
C LEU A 8 26.15 -10.76 -18.60
N ALA A 9 25.78 -10.59 -17.33
CA ALA A 9 24.47 -11.02 -16.86
C ALA A 9 23.46 -9.96 -17.32
N ILE A 10 23.05 -10.05 -18.59
CA ILE A 10 21.84 -9.37 -19.05
C ILE A 10 20.69 -10.08 -18.37
N MET A 11 20.08 -9.42 -17.39
CA MET A 11 18.75 -9.74 -16.92
C MET A 11 17.78 -8.90 -17.76
N PRO A 12 17.06 -9.47 -18.75
CA PRO A 12 16.00 -8.75 -19.42
C PRO A 12 14.69 -9.17 -18.75
N ILE A 13 14.32 -8.51 -17.66
CA ILE A 13 12.90 -8.42 -17.29
C ILE A 13 12.58 -6.94 -17.10
N ALA A 14 12.78 -6.17 -18.17
CA ALA A 14 12.20 -4.85 -18.33
C ALA A 14 10.93 -4.99 -19.20
N ILE A 15 9.94 -5.70 -18.69
CA ILE A 15 8.58 -5.69 -19.25
C ILE A 15 7.63 -5.58 -18.07
N LEU A 16 7.43 -4.36 -17.57
CA LEU A 16 6.30 -3.98 -16.70
C LEU A 16 6.19 -2.44 -16.60
N ALA A 17 6.41 -1.70 -17.70
CA ALA A 17 6.15 -0.25 -17.75
C ALA A 17 4.64 0.11 -17.68
N GLY A 18 3.78 -0.87 -17.41
CA GLY A 18 2.32 -0.70 -17.33
C GLY A 18 1.75 -0.57 -15.92
N CYS A 19 2.53 -0.87 -14.86
CA CYS A 19 2.05 -0.96 -13.47
C CYS A 19 2.89 -0.16 -12.46
N SER A 20 3.79 0.72 -12.89
CA SER A 20 4.71 1.39 -11.95
C SER A 20 3.98 2.19 -10.89
N GLU A 21 2.88 2.89 -11.23
CA GLU A 21 2.18 3.74 -10.27
C GLU A 21 1.49 2.94 -9.15
N LYS A 22 0.88 1.81 -9.47
CA LYS A 22 0.26 0.94 -8.44
C LYS A 22 1.33 0.34 -7.53
N THR A 23 2.45 -0.08 -8.09
CA THR A 23 3.57 -0.61 -7.31
C THR A 23 4.20 0.46 -6.42
N GLU A 24 4.34 1.69 -6.91
CA GLU A 24 4.80 2.83 -6.08
C GLU A 24 3.83 3.13 -4.93
N TYR A 25 2.52 3.03 -5.19
CA TYR A 25 1.50 3.16 -4.15
C TYR A 25 1.60 2.03 -3.12
N GLU A 26 1.68 0.77 -3.56
CA GLU A 26 1.89 -0.40 -2.68
C GLU A 26 3.13 -0.22 -1.80
N GLN A 27 4.23 0.28 -2.36
CA GLN A 27 5.47 0.55 -1.62
C GLN A 27 5.29 1.67 -0.58
N ALA A 28 4.57 2.75 -0.91
CA ALA A 28 4.28 3.82 0.04
C ALA A 28 3.38 3.35 1.19
N VAL A 29 2.39 2.50 0.89
CA VAL A 29 1.56 1.85 1.93
C VAL A 29 2.40 0.94 2.80
N LEU A 30 3.27 0.11 2.20
CA LEU A 30 4.17 -0.79 2.93
C LEU A 30 5.06 -0.02 3.91
N GLN A 31 5.65 1.09 3.46
CA GLN A 31 6.48 1.96 4.29
C GLN A 31 5.71 2.53 5.48
N GLN A 32 4.43 2.86 5.33
CA GLN A 32 3.60 3.25 6.47
C GLN A 32 3.33 2.07 7.39
N MET A 33 2.88 0.92 6.87
CA MET A 33 2.52 -0.24 7.69
C MET A 33 3.72 -0.78 8.49
N GLN A 34 4.93 -0.70 7.95
CA GLN A 34 6.16 -1.07 8.67
C GLN A 34 6.50 -0.13 9.84
N LYS A 35 6.00 1.11 9.81
CA LYS A 35 6.18 2.10 10.89
C LYS A 35 5.05 2.00 11.93
N GLU A 36 3.92 1.39 11.59
CA GLU A 36 2.78 1.25 12.49
C GLU A 36 3.04 0.22 13.59
N LYS A 37 2.90 0.65 14.84
CA LYS A 37 3.15 -0.19 16.02
C LYS A 37 2.17 -1.36 16.11
N ASP A 38 0.90 -1.10 15.79
CA ASP A 38 -0.18 -2.09 15.90
C ASP A 38 0.03 -3.29 14.97
N ILE A 39 0.64 -3.08 13.79
CA ILE A 39 0.98 -4.17 12.86
C ILE A 39 1.88 -5.21 13.55
N LYS A 40 2.88 -4.73 14.31
CA LYS A 40 3.77 -5.61 15.07
C LYS A 40 3.08 -6.21 16.29
N ASP A 41 2.33 -5.41 17.05
CA ASP A 41 1.72 -5.84 18.30
C ASP A 41 0.66 -6.95 18.08
N TYR A 42 -0.07 -6.90 16.96
CA TYR A 42 -1.04 -7.93 16.57
C TYR A 42 -0.43 -9.04 15.68
N ASN A 43 0.89 -9.04 15.46
CA ASN A 43 1.59 -10.01 14.61
C ASN A 43 0.97 -10.13 13.20
N ILE A 44 0.60 -9.00 12.62
CA ILE A 44 0.05 -8.91 11.26
C ILE A 44 1.22 -8.84 10.28
N GLU A 45 1.16 -9.65 9.21
CA GLU A 45 2.11 -9.56 8.10
C GLU A 45 1.89 -8.23 7.35
N PRO A 46 2.90 -7.33 7.27
CA PRO A 46 2.75 -6.04 6.60
C PRO A 46 2.27 -6.16 5.15
N GLU A 47 2.70 -7.19 4.44
CA GLU A 47 2.31 -7.47 3.05
C GLU A 47 0.81 -7.77 2.92
N LYS A 48 0.22 -8.46 3.90
CA LYS A 48 -1.24 -8.73 3.95
C LYS A 48 -2.03 -7.47 4.20
N MET A 49 -1.51 -6.59 5.04
CA MET A 49 -2.10 -5.29 5.27
C MET A 49 -2.06 -4.42 4.00
N VAL A 50 -0.92 -4.37 3.31
CA VAL A 50 -0.77 -3.64 2.04
C VAL A 50 -1.73 -4.14 0.98
N GLU A 51 -1.82 -5.47 0.80
CA GLU A 51 -2.76 -6.09 -0.15
C GLU A 51 -4.19 -5.63 0.12
N CYS A 52 -4.64 -5.72 1.37
CA CYS A 52 -5.98 -5.30 1.76
C CYS A 52 -6.19 -3.79 1.56
N VAL A 53 -5.31 -2.94 2.09
CA VAL A 53 -5.47 -1.48 2.06
C VAL A 53 -5.47 -0.98 0.63
N VAL A 54 -4.57 -1.47 -0.23
CA VAL A 54 -4.51 -1.07 -1.63
C VAL A 54 -5.78 -1.50 -2.36
N VAL A 55 -6.28 -2.71 -2.13
CA VAL A 55 -7.54 -3.17 -2.75
C VAL A 55 -8.73 -2.34 -2.29
N THR A 56 -8.88 -2.10 -0.98
CA THR A 56 -10.02 -1.38 -0.42
C THR A 56 -10.01 0.09 -0.82
N SER A 57 -8.89 0.79 -0.61
CA SER A 57 -8.78 2.21 -0.97
C SER A 57 -8.91 2.45 -2.48
N SER A 58 -8.51 1.48 -3.30
CA SER A 58 -8.68 1.55 -4.75
C SER A 58 -10.14 1.52 -5.20
N LYS A 59 -11.09 0.99 -4.41
CA LYS A 59 -12.49 0.91 -4.86
C LYS A 59 -13.08 2.29 -5.16
N ASP A 60 -12.71 3.29 -4.35
CA ASP A 60 -13.21 4.67 -4.47
C ASP A 60 -12.26 5.60 -5.22
N MET A 61 -11.19 5.07 -5.83
CA MET A 61 -10.33 5.85 -6.73
C MET A 61 -10.98 6.01 -8.11
N PRO A 62 -10.78 7.15 -8.80
CA PRO A 62 -11.26 7.33 -10.16
C PRO A 62 -10.62 6.35 -11.17
N GLY A 63 -11.32 6.14 -12.29
CA GLY A 63 -10.96 5.17 -13.32
C GLY A 63 -11.44 3.75 -13.01
N MET A 64 -11.90 3.01 -14.02
CA MET A 64 -12.59 1.72 -13.82
C MET A 64 -11.63 0.53 -13.69
N VAL A 65 -10.44 0.63 -14.28
CA VAL A 65 -9.46 -0.47 -14.35
C VAL A 65 -8.04 0.03 -14.06
N PRO A 66 -7.13 -0.82 -13.58
CA PRO A 66 -5.76 -0.42 -13.23
C PRO A 66 -4.95 0.28 -14.33
N ILE A 67 -5.27 0.02 -15.60
CA ILE A 67 -4.58 0.61 -16.75
C ILE A 67 -5.16 1.96 -17.21
N ASP A 68 -6.31 2.37 -16.66
CA ASP A 68 -6.95 3.65 -16.96
C ASP A 68 -6.04 4.82 -16.57
N PRO A 69 -5.81 5.82 -17.43
CA PRO A 69 -5.02 7.00 -17.09
C PRO A 69 -5.48 7.70 -15.80
N GLN A 70 -6.79 7.78 -15.54
CA GLN A 70 -7.32 8.37 -14.31
C GLN A 70 -6.94 7.53 -13.09
N ARG A 71 -6.96 6.21 -13.24
CA ARG A 71 -6.57 5.29 -12.18
C ARG A 71 -5.08 5.39 -11.85
N LYS A 72 -4.23 5.49 -12.88
CA LYS A 72 -2.79 5.71 -12.70
C LYS A 72 -2.50 7.04 -12.01
N GLN A 73 -3.22 8.10 -12.37
CA GLN A 73 -3.09 9.39 -11.70
C GLN A 73 -3.56 9.33 -10.24
N ALA A 74 -4.64 8.60 -9.95
CA ALA A 74 -5.08 8.38 -8.58
C ALA A 74 -3.99 7.73 -7.72
N TYR A 75 -3.34 6.67 -8.21
CA TYR A 75 -2.23 6.04 -7.50
C TYR A 75 -1.07 7.02 -7.23
N LYS A 76 -0.71 7.86 -8.20
CA LYS A 76 0.31 8.91 -8.01
C LYS A 76 -0.09 9.91 -6.93
N ASN A 77 -1.33 10.38 -6.97
CA ASN A 77 -1.84 11.36 -6.02
C ASN A 77 -1.89 10.79 -4.59
N TYR A 78 -2.37 9.56 -4.42
CA TYR A 78 -2.36 8.86 -3.14
C TYR A 78 -0.93 8.61 -2.65
N THR A 79 -0.01 8.15 -3.52
CA THR A 79 1.41 7.98 -3.17
C THR A 79 2.02 9.28 -2.65
N LYS A 80 1.78 10.40 -3.35
CA LYS A 80 2.24 11.73 -2.93
C LYS A 80 1.64 12.15 -1.59
N MET A 81 0.35 11.89 -1.38
CA MET A 81 -0.34 12.15 -0.12
C MET A 81 0.31 11.39 1.04
N LEU A 82 0.62 10.11 0.88
CA LEU A 82 1.26 9.29 1.93
C LEU A 82 2.68 9.75 2.27
N ARG A 83 3.38 10.36 1.30
CA ARG A 83 4.75 10.89 1.45
C ARG A 83 4.81 12.35 1.87
N LEU A 84 3.68 12.98 2.18
CA LEU A 84 3.62 14.40 2.56
C LEU A 84 4.59 14.76 3.70
N ASN A 85 4.69 13.87 4.71
CA ASN A 85 5.56 14.08 5.87
C ASN A 85 7.05 13.86 5.58
N GLU A 86 7.38 13.30 4.41
CA GLU A 86 8.76 13.06 3.95
C GLU A 86 9.24 14.17 2.98
N ALA A 87 8.37 15.12 2.66
CA ALA A 87 8.69 16.22 1.75
C ALA A 87 9.64 17.24 2.40
N GLU A 88 10.57 17.77 1.59
CA GLU A 88 11.43 18.89 2.00
C GLU A 88 10.62 20.15 2.34
N ASP A 89 9.54 20.39 1.59
CA ASP A 89 8.55 21.44 1.86
C ASP A 89 7.12 20.85 1.90
N PRO A 90 6.65 20.39 3.08
CA PRO A 90 5.31 19.82 3.22
C PRO A 90 4.19 20.83 2.94
N LYS A 91 4.41 22.13 3.15
CA LYS A 91 3.37 23.15 2.89
C LYS A 91 3.12 23.28 1.40
N LYS A 92 4.20 23.38 0.62
CA LYS A 92 4.11 23.40 -0.84
C LYS A 92 3.50 22.11 -1.38
N MET A 93 3.94 20.95 -0.90
CA MET A 93 3.37 19.67 -1.35
C MET A 93 1.88 19.55 -1.02
N LEU A 94 1.43 20.07 0.13
CA LEU A 94 0.00 20.11 0.48
C LEU A 94 -0.81 21.01 -0.48
N GLU A 95 -0.26 22.16 -0.90
CA GLU A 95 -0.89 23.01 -1.91
C GLU A 95 -1.01 22.31 -3.25
N GLU A 96 0.05 21.62 -3.69
CA GLU A 96 0.01 20.81 -4.91
C GLU A 96 -1.02 19.68 -4.79
N LEU A 97 -1.09 18.97 -3.66
CA LEU A 97 -2.08 17.91 -3.43
C LEU A 97 -3.52 18.43 -3.54
N ARG A 98 -3.82 19.63 -3.01
CA ARG A 98 -5.16 20.24 -3.14
C ARG A 98 -5.53 20.47 -4.61
N ASN A 99 -4.56 20.79 -5.46
CA ASN A 99 -4.76 20.95 -6.89
C ASN A 99 -4.84 19.60 -7.61
N ASP A 100 -3.98 18.64 -7.27
CA ASP A 100 -3.92 17.29 -7.85
C ASP A 100 -5.23 16.52 -7.62
N PHE A 101 -5.87 16.71 -6.46
CA PHE A 101 -7.19 16.18 -6.13
C PHE A 101 -8.36 17.08 -6.56
N GLY A 102 -8.09 18.26 -7.10
CA GLY A 102 -9.06 19.22 -7.62
C GLY A 102 -9.72 20.13 -6.57
N SER A 103 -9.72 19.76 -5.29
CA SER A 103 -10.13 20.65 -4.20
C SER A 103 -9.60 20.21 -2.83
N PRO A 104 -9.58 21.10 -1.82
CA PRO A 104 -9.29 20.70 -0.45
C PRO A 104 -10.26 19.65 0.10
N LYS A 105 -11.53 19.69 -0.31
CA LYS A 105 -12.55 18.71 0.09
C LYS A 105 -12.25 17.32 -0.48
N ALA A 106 -11.93 17.24 -1.77
CA ALA A 106 -11.60 15.99 -2.43
C ALA A 106 -10.29 15.37 -1.88
N LEU A 107 -9.30 16.19 -1.52
CA LEU A 107 -8.11 15.70 -0.82
C LEU A 107 -8.46 15.11 0.56
N ALA A 108 -9.31 15.79 1.33
CA ALA A 108 -9.74 15.30 2.63
C ALA A 108 -10.55 13.98 2.51
N GLU A 109 -11.43 13.88 1.51
CA GLU A 109 -12.18 12.65 1.20
C GLU A 109 -11.25 11.50 0.79
N ALA A 110 -10.23 11.77 -0.02
CA ALA A 110 -9.23 10.76 -0.39
C ALA A 110 -8.40 10.28 0.82
N HIS A 111 -8.01 11.20 1.70
CA HIS A 111 -7.34 10.86 2.93
C HIS A 111 -8.24 10.03 3.86
N ALA A 112 -9.53 10.38 3.96
CA ALA A 112 -10.51 9.60 4.72
C ALA A 112 -10.68 8.18 4.15
N ASN A 113 -10.86 8.04 2.83
CA ASN A 113 -10.92 6.74 2.16
C ASN A 113 -9.70 5.85 2.49
N TYR A 114 -8.50 6.43 2.47
CA TYR A 114 -7.29 5.70 2.85
C TYR A 114 -7.31 5.29 4.33
N ALA A 115 -7.62 6.21 5.24
CA ALA A 115 -7.64 5.93 6.68
C ALA A 115 -8.71 4.89 7.05
N GLU A 116 -9.90 4.99 6.47
CA GLU A 116 -10.99 4.02 6.62
C GLU A 116 -10.57 2.64 6.12
N SER A 117 -9.90 2.58 4.96
CA SER A 117 -9.35 1.32 4.43
C SER A 117 -8.34 0.68 5.39
N VAL A 118 -7.46 1.49 6.01
CA VAL A 118 -6.50 0.99 7.02
C VAL A 118 -7.24 0.39 8.22
N VAL A 119 -8.23 1.10 8.76
CA VAL A 119 -9.00 0.62 9.92
C VAL A 119 -9.80 -0.65 9.59
N GLU A 120 -10.47 -0.69 8.43
CA GLU A 120 -11.22 -1.86 7.97
C GLU A 120 -10.31 -3.09 7.84
N CYS A 121 -9.16 -2.92 7.20
CA CYS A 121 -8.19 -3.99 7.00
C CYS A 121 -7.55 -4.47 8.29
N MET A 122 -7.22 -3.55 9.20
CA MET A 122 -6.72 -3.89 10.53
C MET A 122 -7.75 -4.74 11.28
N SER A 123 -8.99 -4.27 11.35
CA SER A 123 -10.07 -4.98 12.05
C SER A 123 -10.28 -6.38 11.47
N GLY A 124 -10.32 -6.52 10.14
CA GLY A 124 -10.51 -7.81 9.49
C GLY A 124 -9.37 -8.79 9.76
N LEU A 125 -8.12 -8.33 9.72
CA LEU A 125 -6.94 -9.17 9.93
C LEU A 125 -6.74 -9.56 11.40
N VAL A 126 -7.02 -8.65 12.33
CA VAL A 126 -6.98 -8.97 13.77
C VAL A 126 -8.02 -10.03 14.11
N THR A 127 -9.28 -9.85 13.71
CA THR A 127 -10.34 -10.84 13.99
C THR A 127 -10.03 -12.20 13.36
N GLY A 128 -9.56 -12.22 12.10
CA GLY A 128 -9.14 -13.46 11.45
C GLY A 128 -7.96 -14.15 12.16
N THR A 129 -7.04 -13.36 12.73
CA THR A 129 -5.91 -13.88 13.53
C THR A 129 -6.39 -14.47 14.86
N GLU A 130 -7.33 -13.81 15.55
CA GLU A 130 -7.92 -14.30 16.80
C GLU A 130 -8.64 -15.63 16.61
N GLU A 131 -9.42 -15.78 15.53
CA GLU A 131 -10.09 -17.04 15.18
C GLU A 131 -9.08 -18.15 14.88
N ALA A 132 -8.02 -17.85 14.14
CA ALA A 132 -6.95 -18.82 13.86
C ALA A 132 -6.21 -19.29 15.13
N ILE A 133 -6.04 -18.41 16.13
CA ILE A 133 -5.42 -18.75 17.42
C ILE A 133 -6.37 -19.63 18.26
N LYS A 134 -7.66 -19.31 18.33
CA LYS A 134 -8.66 -20.13 19.04
C LYS A 134 -8.72 -21.54 18.46
N ASN A 135 -8.81 -21.67 17.15
CA ASN A 135 -8.86 -22.97 16.46
C ASN A 135 -7.61 -23.82 16.70
N LYS A 136 -6.41 -23.22 16.74
CA LYS A 136 -5.15 -23.93 17.06
C LYS A 136 -5.08 -24.39 18.51
N THR A 137 -5.67 -23.62 19.43
CA THR A 137 -5.65 -23.93 20.87
C THR A 137 -6.64 -25.06 21.20
N GLU A 138 -7.78 -25.12 20.51
CA GLU A 138 -8.78 -26.19 20.65
C GLU A 138 -8.26 -27.54 20.09
N ASP A 139 -7.54 -27.53 18.97
CA ASP A 139 -6.89 -28.73 18.42
C ASP A 139 -5.77 -29.25 19.34
N ALA A 140 -4.98 -28.35 19.93
CA ALA A 140 -3.94 -28.72 20.90
C ALA A 140 -4.51 -29.24 22.24
N GLY A 141 -5.75 -28.89 22.60
CA GLY A 141 -6.43 -29.32 23.82
C GLY A 141 -7.14 -30.67 23.74
N THR A 142 -7.33 -31.24 22.54
CA THR A 142 -8.11 -32.47 22.32
C THR A 142 -7.25 -33.75 22.27
N LYS A 143 -5.94 -33.63 22.50
CA LYS A 143 -5.04 -34.78 22.79
C LYS A 143 -4.79 -34.93 24.29
N LYS A 144 -5.81 -35.37 25.03
CA LYS A 144 -5.61 -35.91 26.37
C LYS A 144 -6.49 -37.12 26.63
#